data_AF-A0A1X7GNB7-F1
#
_entry.id   AF-A0A1X7GNB7-F1
#
_cell.length_a   1.000
_cell.length_b   1.000
_cell.length_c   1.000
_cell.angle_alpha   90.00
_cell.angle_beta   90.00
_cell.angle_gamma   90.00
#
_symmetry.space_group_name_H-M   'P 1'
#
loop_
_entity.id
_entity.type
_entity.pdbx_description
1 polymer ?
#
loop_
_entity_poly.entity_id
_entity_poly.type
_entity_poly.pdbx_seq_one_letter_code
_entity_poly.pdbx_strand_id
1 'polypeptide(L)'
;MIPTLEATDWQMCHAARFDTPADVRRIQFRRGERLVILAVDEVPVICDILTPGVYNVDIPAHYPHATFPVLVVAVPSTIAYLLVHGGPTRALPAVPLADPHTGGPA
;
A
#
# COMPACT_ATOMS: atom_id res chain seq x y z
N MET A 1 -3.68 8.82 -22.68
CA MET A 1 -4.67 8.20 -21.77
C MET A 1 -3.96 7.98 -20.45
N ILE A 2 -4.35 8.69 -19.41
CA ILE A 2 -3.84 8.47 -18.05
C ILE A 2 -4.56 7.22 -17.55
N PRO A 3 -3.86 6.14 -17.13
CA PRO A 3 -4.52 4.99 -16.53
C PRO A 3 -5.32 5.49 -15.32
N THR A 4 -6.63 5.38 -15.38
CA THR A 4 -7.48 5.65 -14.22
C THR A 4 -7.21 4.57 -13.18
N LEU A 5 -7.29 4.97 -11.91
CA LEU A 5 -7.25 4.09 -10.73
C LEU A 5 -8.19 2.86 -10.85
N GLU A 6 -9.29 3.01 -11.61
CA GLU A 6 -10.26 1.95 -11.94
C GLU A 6 -9.72 0.88 -12.90
N ALA A 7 -8.67 1.18 -13.68
CA ALA A 7 -8.05 0.23 -14.61
C ALA A 7 -6.92 -0.58 -13.97
N THR A 8 -6.57 -0.31 -12.71
CA THR A 8 -5.58 -1.10 -11.97
C THR A 8 -6.20 -2.44 -11.63
N ASP A 9 -5.61 -3.53 -12.13
CA ASP A 9 -5.97 -4.87 -11.68
C ASP A 9 -5.40 -5.12 -10.28
N TRP A 10 -6.18 -4.69 -9.28
CA TRP A 10 -5.85 -4.83 -7.87
C TRP A 10 -5.67 -6.29 -7.44
N GLN A 11 -6.19 -7.27 -8.19
CA GLN A 11 -6.02 -8.70 -7.87
C GLN A 11 -4.58 -9.19 -8.04
N MET A 12 -3.76 -8.49 -8.83
CA MET A 12 -2.35 -8.83 -8.98
C MET A 12 -1.48 -8.22 -7.87
N CYS A 13 -2.01 -7.24 -7.14
CA CYS A 13 -1.33 -6.55 -6.05
C CYS A 13 -1.53 -7.28 -4.73
N HIS A 14 -0.67 -6.97 -3.74
CA HIS A 14 -0.77 -7.49 -2.38
C HIS A 14 -0.73 -6.33 -1.41
N ALA A 15 -1.50 -6.43 -0.32
CA ALA A 15 -1.57 -5.38 0.68
C ALA A 15 -1.52 -5.92 2.11
N ALA A 16 -0.98 -5.11 3.01
CA ALA A 16 -1.14 -5.27 4.44
C ALA A 16 -2.08 -4.18 4.95
N ARG A 17 -3.19 -4.59 5.58
CA ARG A 17 -4.14 -3.67 6.21
C ARG A 17 -3.81 -3.52 7.68
N PHE A 18 -3.78 -2.28 8.16
CA PHE A 18 -3.56 -1.95 9.55
C PHE A 18 -4.83 -1.28 10.07
N ASP A 19 -5.45 -1.87 11.09
CA ASP A 19 -6.64 -1.30 11.72
C ASP A 19 -6.30 -0.54 13.03
N THR A 20 -5.08 -0.75 13.57
CA THR A 20 -4.56 -0.06 14.75
C THR A 20 -3.10 0.34 14.55
N PRO A 21 -2.64 1.42 15.21
CA PRO A 21 -1.24 1.80 15.19
C PRO A 21 -0.37 0.77 15.89
N ALA A 22 0.92 0.77 15.56
CA ALA A 22 1.94 -0.15 16.10
C ALA A 22 1.66 -1.65 15.82
N ASP A 23 0.66 -1.97 15.00
CA ASP A 23 0.54 -3.29 14.40
C ASP A 23 1.70 -3.50 13.41
N VAL A 24 2.28 -4.69 13.41
CA VAL A 24 3.41 -5.05 12.56
C VAL A 24 2.97 -6.15 11.63
N ARG A 25 3.04 -5.90 10.33
CA ARG A 25 2.66 -6.88 9.30
C ARG A 25 3.74 -7.08 8.29
N ARG A 26 3.70 -8.23 7.62
CA ARG A 26 4.63 -8.57 6.56
C ARG A 26 3.98 -8.32 5.21
N ILE A 27 4.77 -7.77 4.29
CA ILE A 27 4.36 -7.59 2.90
C ILE A 27 5.51 -7.96 1.97
N GLN A 28 5.22 -8.77 0.97
CA GLN A 28 6.11 -9.06 -0.13
C GLN A 28 5.94 -8.00 -1.22
N PHE A 29 7.05 -7.51 -1.75
CA PHE A 29 7.07 -6.71 -2.96
C PHE A 29 8.16 -7.23 -3.90
N ARG A 30 7.85 -7.10 -5.18
CA ARG A 30 8.58 -7.68 -6.29
C ARG A 30 9.33 -6.59 -7.05
N ARG A 31 10.21 -7.01 -7.95
CA ARG A 31 10.98 -6.07 -8.76
C ARG A 31 10.03 -5.25 -9.64
N GLY A 32 10.16 -3.93 -9.59
CA GLY A 32 9.31 -2.99 -10.34
C GLY A 32 8.09 -2.50 -9.57
N GLU A 33 7.82 -3.05 -8.39
CA GLU A 33 6.80 -2.55 -7.47
C GLU A 33 7.35 -1.46 -6.55
N ARG A 34 6.44 -0.63 -6.03
CA ARG A 34 6.66 0.34 -4.96
C ARG A 34 5.65 0.05 -3.86
N LEU A 35 6.08 0.20 -2.61
CA LEU A 35 5.15 0.23 -1.49
C LEU A 35 4.51 1.60 -1.42
N VAL A 36 3.19 1.62 -1.31
CA VAL A 36 2.38 2.83 -1.16
C VAL A 36 1.51 2.70 0.07
N ILE A 37 1.52 3.72 0.92
CA ILE A 37 0.64 3.86 2.07
C ILE A 37 -0.59 4.64 1.63
N LEU A 38 -1.77 4.05 1.84
CA LEU A 38 -3.06 4.63 1.56
C LEU A 38 -3.84 4.80 2.87
N ALA A 39 -4.30 6.00 3.15
CA ALA A 39 -5.22 6.31 4.24
C ALA A 39 -6.33 7.23 3.69
N VAL A 40 -7.56 7.06 4.18
CA VAL A 40 -8.70 7.84 3.67
C VAL A 40 -8.48 9.33 3.97
N ASP A 41 -8.82 10.18 3.00
CA ASP A 41 -8.64 11.63 3.00
C ASP A 41 -7.18 12.12 3.03
N GLU A 42 -6.21 11.20 2.98
CA GLU A 42 -4.77 11.50 2.89
C GLU A 42 -4.21 11.27 1.49
N VAL A 43 -3.20 12.06 1.13
CA VAL A 43 -2.44 11.86 -0.11
C VAL A 43 -1.59 10.58 0.05
N PRO A 44 -1.63 9.65 -0.92
CA PRO A 44 -0.80 8.45 -0.90
C PRO A 44 0.68 8.77 -0.68
N VAL A 45 1.37 7.95 0.11
CA VAL A 45 2.81 8.10 0.37
C VAL A 45 3.56 6.93 -0.24
N ILE A 46 4.55 7.20 -1.08
CA ILE A 46 5.45 6.17 -1.63
C ILE A 46 6.60 5.94 -0.66
N CYS A 47 6.85 4.67 -0.34
CA CYS A 47 8.08 4.27 0.33
C CYS A 47 9.14 3.90 -0.72
N ASP A 48 10.28 4.59 -0.70
CA ASP A 48 11.41 4.33 -1.58
C ASP A 48 12.19 3.08 -1.15
N ILE A 49 11.63 1.90 -1.40
CA ILE A 49 12.31 0.61 -1.18
C ILE A 49 12.94 0.13 -2.48
N LEU A 50 14.25 -0.08 -2.46
CA LEU A 50 15.04 -0.33 -3.67
C LEU A 50 15.24 -1.82 -4.01
N THR A 51 15.05 -2.72 -3.05
CA THR A 51 15.46 -4.13 -3.20
C THR A 51 14.30 -5.07 -2.94
N PRO A 52 13.77 -5.84 -3.90
CA PRO A 52 12.61 -6.72 -3.69
C PRO A 52 12.81 -7.72 -2.54
N GLY A 53 11.74 -8.05 -1.83
CA GLY A 53 11.79 -8.95 -0.68
C GLY A 53 10.51 -8.95 0.17
N VAL A 54 10.61 -9.54 1.36
CA VAL A 54 9.54 -9.52 2.38
C VAL A 54 9.96 -8.60 3.51
N TYR A 55 9.14 -7.60 3.81
CA TYR A 55 9.47 -6.56 4.77
C TYR A 55 8.47 -6.60 5.92
N ASN A 56 8.97 -6.39 7.14
CA ASN A 56 8.13 -6.05 8.26
C ASN A 56 7.80 -4.56 8.16
N VAL A 57 6.53 -4.24 8.19
CA VAL A 57 6.02 -2.88 8.12
C VAL A 57 5.30 -2.58 9.41
N ASP A 58 5.75 -1.54 10.09
CA ASP A 58 5.12 -0.95 11.25
C ASP A 58 4.59 0.45 10.88
N ILE A 59 3.32 0.71 11.19
CA ILE A 59 2.76 2.06 11.05
C ILE A 59 2.78 2.72 12.43
N PRO A 60 3.65 3.72 12.64
CA PRO A 60 3.80 4.34 13.95
C PRO A 60 2.54 5.10 14.35
N ALA A 61 2.24 5.16 15.65
CA ALA A 61 1.08 5.89 16.18
C ALA A 61 1.10 7.40 15.87
N HIS A 62 2.29 7.95 15.66
CA HIS A 62 2.49 9.35 15.31
C HIS A 62 2.55 9.59 13.80
N TYR A 63 2.24 8.59 12.97
CA TYR A 63 2.12 8.78 11.53
C TYR A 63 1.05 9.86 11.30
N PRO A 64 1.45 11.06 10.87
CA PRO A 64 0.61 12.23 11.02
C PRO A 64 -0.61 12.12 10.11
N HIS A 65 -1.77 12.51 10.64
CA HIS A 65 -3.06 12.62 9.95
C HIS A 65 -3.73 11.34 9.46
N ALA A 66 -3.07 10.16 9.47
CA ALA A 66 -3.75 8.92 9.08
C ALA A 66 -4.82 8.51 10.09
N THR A 67 -6.07 8.46 9.62
CA THR A 67 -7.15 7.78 10.32
C THR A 67 -7.12 6.30 9.93
N PHE A 68 -6.97 5.42 10.91
CA PHE A 68 -7.06 3.98 10.66
C PHE A 68 -8.49 3.63 10.19
N PRO A 69 -8.66 2.71 9.22
CA PRO A 69 -7.65 1.80 8.68
C PRO A 69 -6.67 2.41 7.67
N VAL A 70 -5.43 1.90 7.67
CA VAL A 70 -4.39 2.21 6.68
C VAL A 70 -4.11 0.96 5.84
N LEU A 71 -3.88 1.14 4.54
CA LEU A 71 -3.51 0.07 3.63
C LEU A 71 -2.11 0.33 3.08
N VAL A 72 -1.18 -0.59 3.34
CA VAL A 72 0.13 -0.60 2.68
C VAL A 72 0.05 -1.57 1.53
N VAL A 73 0.22 -1.10 0.30
CA VAL A 73 0.04 -1.91 -0.90
C VAL A 73 1.32 -1.92 -1.75
N ALA A 74 1.69 -3.10 -2.24
CA ALA A 74 2.73 -3.25 -3.26
C ALA A 74 2.06 -3.12 -4.65
N VAL A 75 2.41 -2.07 -5.38
CA VAL A 75 1.85 -1.79 -6.72
C VAL A 75 2.96 -1.54 -7.74
N PRO A 76 2.73 -1.74 -9.05
CA PRO A 76 3.68 -1.34 -10.07
C PRO A 76 4.04 0.15 -9.96
N SER A 77 5.30 0.49 -10.25
CA SER A 77 5.82 1.86 -10.11
C SER A 77 4.93 2.91 -10.80
N THR A 78 4.45 2.63 -12.01
CA THR A 78 3.55 3.54 -12.75
C THR A 78 2.26 3.83 -11.98
N ILE A 79 1.67 2.81 -11.34
CA ILE A 79 0.45 2.97 -10.54
C ILE A 79 0.75 3.77 -9.27
N ALA A 80 1.89 3.53 -8.62
CA ALA A 80 2.30 4.32 -7.46
C ALA A 80 2.39 5.81 -7.79
N TYR A 81 3.00 6.18 -8.92
CA TYR A 81 3.05 7.58 -9.36
C TYR A 81 1.66 8.17 -9.60
N LEU A 82 0.76 7.42 -10.25
CA LEU A 82 -0.61 7.85 -10.51
C LEU A 82 -1.42 8.06 -9.22
N LEU A 83 -1.23 7.19 -8.22
CA LEU A 83 -1.85 7.30 -6.91
C LEU A 83 -1.47 8.63 -6.22
N VAL A 84 -0.17 8.91 -6.12
CA VAL A 84 0.32 10.13 -5.44
C VAL A 84 -0.12 11.41 -6.16
N HIS A 85 -0.15 11.41 -7.49
CA HIS A 85 -0.55 12.58 -8.27
C HIS A 85 -2.07 12.69 -8.47
N GLY A 86 -2.84 11.66 -8.08
CA GLY A 86 -4.29 11.64 -8.13
C GLY A 86 -4.98 12.43 -7.01
N GLY A 87 -4.21 12.87 -6.00
CA GLY A 87 -4.71 13.59 -4.83
C GLY A 87 -5.11 12.65 -3.69
N PRO A 88 -5.94 13.13 -2.74
CA PRO A 88 -6.32 12.36 -1.56
C PRO A 88 -7.05 11.05 -1.88
N THR A 89 -6.77 10.01 -1.10
CA THR A 89 -7.40 8.71 -1.21
C THR A 89 -8.85 8.80 -0.72
N ARG A 90 -9.82 8.70 -1.64
CA ARG A 90 -11.25 8.79 -1.29
C ARG A 90 -11.78 7.54 -0.57
N ALA A 91 -11.26 6.38 -0.93
CA ALA A 91 -11.64 5.09 -0.36
C ALA A 91 -10.47 4.13 -0.51
N LEU A 92 -10.31 3.20 0.45
CA LEU A 92 -9.31 2.15 0.34
C LEU A 92 -9.74 1.13 -0.73
N PRO A 93 -8.86 0.79 -1.69
CA PRO A 93 -9.17 -0.20 -2.70
C PRO A 93 -9.32 -1.59 -2.08
N ALA A 94 -10.18 -2.41 -2.70
CA ALA A 94 -10.25 -3.83 -2.38
C ALA A 94 -9.07 -4.55 -3.04
N VAL A 95 -8.07 -4.92 -2.23
CA VAL A 95 -6.83 -5.58 -2.65
C VAL A 95 -6.69 -6.89 -1.88
N PRO A 96 -6.21 -7.99 -2.49
CA PRO A 96 -5.84 -9.19 -1.77
C PRO A 96 -4.89 -8.87 -0.60
N LEU A 97 -5.23 -9.37 0.58
CA LEU A 97 -4.39 -9.19 1.75
C LEU A 97 -3.26 -10.21 1.72
N ALA A 98 -2.06 -9.74 2.05
CA ALA A 98 -0.92 -10.60 2.29
C ALA A 98 -1.15 -11.41 3.57
N ASP A 99 -0.70 -12.67 3.56
CA ASP A 99 -0.61 -13.47 4.77
C ASP A 99 0.28 -12.74 5.80
N PRO A 100 -0.22 -12.49 7.02
CA PRO A 100 0.46 -11.63 7.98
C PRO A 100 1.79 -12.23 8.49
N HIS A 101 1.99 -13.54 8.35
CA HIS A 101 3.17 -14.25 8.87
C HIS A 101 4.27 -14.44 7.82
N THR A 102 3.90 -14.54 6.55
CA THR A 102 4.80 -14.83 5.43
C THR A 102 4.98 -13.62 4.51
N GLY A 103 4.01 -12.70 4.49
CA GLY A 103 3.95 -11.55 3.58
C GLY A 103 3.60 -11.91 2.14
N GLY A 104 3.41 -13.19 1.82
CA GLY A 104 2.97 -13.66 0.51
C GLY A 104 1.46 -13.52 0.33
N PRO A 105 0.90 -13.90 -0.83
CA PRO A 105 -0.55 -14.00 -1.01
C PRO A 105 -1.18 -14.92 0.04
N ALA A 106 -2.29 -14.48 0.64
CA ALA A 106 -3.12 -15.30 1.54
C ALA A 106 -4.00 -16.30 0.78
#